data_AF-A0A3E0JDA8-F1
#
_entry.id   AF-A0A3E0JDA8-F1
#
_cell.length_a   1.000
_cell.length_b   1.000
_cell.length_c   1.000
_cell.angle_alpha   90.00
_cell.angle_beta   90.00
_cell.angle_gamma   90.00
#
_symmetry.space_group_name_H-M   'P 1'
#
loop_
_entity.id
_entity.type
_entity.pdbx_description
1 polymer ?
#
loop_
_entity_poly.entity_id
_entity_poly.type
_entity_poly.pdbx_seq_one_letter_code
_entity_poly.pdbx_strand_id
1 'polypeptide(L)'
;MVMSMKSKKHSFFILMNASLGLLTCFVYLYTWVAFAFMESMWSLEPLLSLVASLALFILWNVYMLKRESRRYWAQAIFSYLASIAVFAYFLT
;
A
#
# COMPACT_ATOMS: atom_id res chain seq x y z
N MET A 1 19.37 19.92 7.82
CA MET A 1 20.04 19.36 6.64
C MET A 1 19.06 18.39 5.99
N VAL A 2 18.41 18.78 4.89
CA VAL A 2 17.49 17.90 4.17
C VAL A 2 18.35 16.90 3.40
N MET A 3 18.47 15.68 3.89
CA MET A 3 19.08 14.61 3.10
C MET A 3 18.16 14.34 1.92
N SER A 4 18.57 14.79 0.74
CA SER A 4 17.88 14.46 -0.49
C SER A 4 18.23 13.02 -0.84
N MET A 5 17.26 12.11 -0.82
CA MET A 5 17.46 10.75 -1.32
C MET A 5 18.01 10.81 -2.75
N LYS A 6 19.11 10.12 -3.03
CA LYS A 6 19.64 9.98 -4.40
C LYS A 6 18.51 9.54 -5.33
N SER A 7 18.32 10.22 -6.47
CA SER A 7 17.20 10.04 -7.42
C SER A 7 16.78 8.57 -7.67
N LYS A 8 17.74 7.65 -7.85
CA LYS A 8 17.45 6.21 -8.02
C LYS A 8 16.74 5.55 -6.82
N LYS A 9 17.08 5.95 -5.59
CA LYS A 9 16.43 5.44 -4.37
C LYS A 9 15.01 5.97 -4.22
N HIS A 10 14.76 7.18 -4.71
CA HIS A 10 13.44 7.82 -4.65
C HIS A 10 12.43 7.16 -5.60
N SER A 11 12.83 6.90 -6.85
CA SER A 11 11.99 6.14 -7.79
C SER A 11 11.69 4.73 -7.30
N PHE A 12 12.69 4.04 -6.73
CA PHE A 12 12.49 2.71 -6.15
C PHE A 12 11.52 2.73 -4.95
N PHE A 13 11.63 3.76 -4.10
CA PHE A 13 10.73 3.93 -2.97
C PHE A 13 9.27 4.14 -3.39
N ILE A 14 9.03 4.98 -4.39
CA ILE A 14 7.67 5.19 -4.94
C ILE A 14 7.15 3.90 -5.57
N LEU A 15 7.98 3.22 -6.37
CA LEU A 15 7.60 1.96 -7.03
C LEU A 15 7.22 0.90 -5.99
N MET A 16 8.01 0.72 -4.93
CA MET A 16 7.70 -0.24 -3.86
C MET A 16 6.39 0.09 -3.14
N ASN A 17 6.11 1.37 -2.86
CA ASN A 17 4.85 1.77 -2.23
C ASN A 17 3.63 1.58 -3.14
N ALA A 18 3.77 1.89 -4.43
CA ALA A 18 2.75 1.62 -5.43
C ALA A 18 2.46 0.11 -5.55
N SER A 19 3.52 -0.72 -5.61
CA SER A 19 3.41 -2.18 -5.62
C SER A 19 2.79 -2.74 -4.36
N LEU A 20 3.08 -2.19 -3.18
CA LEU A 20 2.42 -2.57 -1.92
C LEU A 20 0.92 -2.25 -1.94
N GLY A 21 0.52 -1.12 -2.54
CA GLY A 21 -0.90 -0.79 -2.71
C GLY A 21 -1.61 -1.77 -3.65
N LEU A 22 -1.00 -2.13 -4.77
CA LEU A 22 -1.53 -3.16 -5.68
C LEU A 22 -1.61 -4.53 -4.98
N LEU A 23 -0.55 -4.92 -4.26
CA LEU A 23 -0.52 -6.17 -3.52
C LEU A 23 -1.62 -6.21 -2.46
N THR A 24 -1.88 -5.09 -1.78
CA THR A 24 -3.01 -4.96 -0.84
C THR A 24 -4.33 -5.27 -1.53
N CYS A 25 -4.57 -4.69 -2.71
CA CYS A 25 -5.77 -4.97 -3.48
C CYS A 25 -5.88 -6.44 -3.91
N PHE A 26 -4.79 -7.03 -4.40
CA PHE A 26 -4.77 -8.44 -4.78
C PHE A 26 -5.02 -9.37 -3.60
N VAL A 27 -4.37 -9.12 -2.46
CA VAL A 27 -4.56 -9.91 -1.25
C VAL A 27 -5.99 -9.76 -0.73
N TYR A 28 -6.53 -8.54 -0.71
CA TYR A 28 -7.91 -8.27 -0.32
C TYR A 28 -8.92 -9.03 -1.19
N LEU A 29 -8.80 -8.93 -2.51
CA LEU A 29 -9.68 -9.65 -3.44
C LEU A 29 -9.50 -11.16 -3.36
N TYR A 30 -8.26 -11.64 -3.24
CA TYR A 30 -8.00 -13.07 -3.08
C TYR A 30 -8.60 -13.60 -1.79
N THR A 31 -8.45 -12.90 -0.67
CA THR A 31 -9.08 -13.30 0.60
C THR A 31 -10.60 -13.28 0.49
N TRP A 32 -11.17 -12.24 -0.14
CA TRP A 32 -12.60 -12.19 -0.37
C TRP A 32 -13.08 -13.37 -1.23
N VAL A 33 -12.38 -13.71 -2.31
CA VAL A 33 -12.73 -14.84 -3.19
C VAL A 33 -12.49 -16.20 -2.55
N ALA A 34 -11.46 -16.35 -1.71
CA ALA A 34 -11.11 -17.63 -1.13
C ALA A 34 -11.96 -17.98 0.09
N PHE A 35 -12.36 -16.98 0.88
CA PHE A 35 -12.98 -17.19 2.19
C PHE A 35 -14.39 -16.63 2.33
N ALA A 36 -14.72 -15.57 1.57
CA ALA A 36 -15.99 -14.85 1.68
C ALA A 36 -16.76 -14.79 0.35
N PHE A 37 -16.53 -15.73 -0.56
CA PHE A 37 -17.19 -15.77 -1.86
C PHE A 37 -18.70 -15.98 -1.65
N MET A 38 -19.52 -15.03 -2.12
CA MET A 38 -20.97 -14.86 -1.85
C MET A 38 -21.34 -14.01 -0.62
N GLU A 39 -20.38 -13.64 0.24
CA GLU A 39 -20.61 -12.67 1.32
C GLU A 39 -20.19 -11.26 0.94
N SER A 40 -20.63 -10.28 1.74
CA SER A 40 -20.27 -8.87 1.56
C SER A 40 -18.74 -8.69 1.53
N MET A 41 -18.24 -7.80 0.68
CA MET A 41 -16.82 -7.38 0.69
C MET A 41 -16.37 -6.81 2.04
N TRP A 42 -17.32 -6.46 2.92
CA TRP A 42 -17.07 -6.03 4.30
C TRP A 42 -17.00 -7.17 5.31
N SER A 43 -16.89 -8.42 4.86
CA SER A 43 -16.66 -9.55 5.75
C SER A 43 -15.32 -9.40 6.50
N LEU A 44 -15.25 -10.06 7.65
CA LEU A 44 -14.18 -9.85 8.62
C LEU A 44 -12.81 -10.28 8.07
N GLU A 45 -12.78 -11.30 7.20
CA GLU A 45 -11.56 -11.87 6.62
C GLU A 45 -10.84 -10.92 5.64
N PRO A 46 -11.49 -10.36 4.59
CA PRO A 46 -10.86 -9.38 3.72
C PRO A 46 -10.51 -8.08 4.48
N LEU A 47 -11.31 -7.67 5.48
CA LEU A 47 -10.95 -6.56 6.37
C LEU A 47 -9.66 -6.84 7.15
N LEU A 48 -9.48 -8.05 7.68
CA LEU A 48 -8.24 -8.44 8.38
C LEU A 48 -7.04 -8.41 7.43
N SER A 49 -7.20 -8.90 6.20
CA SER A 49 -6.19 -8.80 5.15
C SER A 49 -5.83 -7.36 4.80
N LEU A 50 -6.80 -6.45 4.78
CA LEU A 50 -6.58 -5.02 4.57
C LEU A 50 -5.78 -4.41 5.72
N VAL A 51 -6.15 -4.70 6.98
CA VAL A 51 -5.41 -4.23 8.17
C VAL A 51 -3.98 -4.78 8.19
N ALA A 52 -3.79 -6.05 7.85
CA ALA A 52 -2.46 -6.66 7.76
C ALA A 52 -1.59 -5.99 6.68
N SER A 53 -2.18 -5.67 5.52
CA SER A 53 -1.49 -4.99 4.43
C SER A 53 -1.13 -3.54 4.77
N LEU A 54 -2.02 -2.83 5.47
CA LEU A 54 -1.74 -1.49 6.01
C LEU A 54 -0.62 -1.53 7.06
N ALA A 55 -0.60 -2.54 7.93
CA ALA A 55 0.48 -2.72 8.90
C ALA A 55 1.82 -2.96 8.18
N LEU A 56 1.85 -3.78 7.13
CA LEU A 56 3.05 -3.99 6.29
C LEU A 56 3.50 -2.69 5.61
N PHE A 57 2.57 -1.91 5.07
CA PHE A 57 2.87 -0.60 4.47
C PHE A 57 3.51 0.35 5.50
N ILE A 58 2.94 0.45 6.70
CA ILE A 58 3.47 1.30 7.78
C ILE A 58 4.86 0.81 8.20
N LEU A 59 5.03 -0.49 8.41
CA LEU A 59 6.30 -1.06 8.89
C LEU A 59 7.43 -0.89 7.86
N TRP A 60 7.13 -1.10 6.58
CA TRP A 60 8.05 -0.83 5.46
C TRP A 60 8.46 0.64 5.40
N ASN A 61 7.48 1.55 5.46
CA ASN A 61 7.76 2.98 5.40
C ASN A 61 8.48 3.50 6.64
N VAL A 62 8.17 3.00 7.84
CA VAL A 62 8.92 3.33 9.06
C VAL A 62 10.37 2.88 8.94
N TYR A 63 10.64 1.67 8.42
CA TYR A 63 12.00 1.18 8.21
C TYR A 63 12.78 2.02 7.20
N MET A 64 12.18 2.32 6.04
CA MET A 64 12.80 3.12 4.98
C MET A 64 12.98 4.60 5.35
N LEU A 65 12.01 5.18 6.05
CA LEU A 65 11.96 6.62 6.36
C LEU A 65 12.53 6.95 7.74
N LYS A 66 13.10 5.99 8.47
CA LYS A 66 13.65 6.17 9.83
C LYS A 66 14.64 7.34 9.95
N ARG A 67 15.26 7.75 8.83
CA ARG A 67 16.25 8.84 8.77
C ARG A 67 15.84 10.01 7.85
N GLU A 68 14.64 9.97 7.28
CA GLU A 68 14.18 10.87 6.23
C GLU A 68 13.04 11.79 6.69
N SER A 69 12.86 12.91 5.98
CA SER A 69 11.87 13.94 6.32
C SER A 69 10.41 13.47 6.16
N ARG A 70 9.49 14.02 6.97
CA ARG A 70 8.02 13.81 6.88
C ARG A 70 7.44 14.02 5.47
N ARG A 71 8.14 14.75 4.58
CA ARG A 71 7.70 14.99 3.20
C ARG A 71 7.62 13.70 2.36
N TYR A 72 8.47 12.71 2.65
CA TYR A 72 8.47 11.43 1.95
C TYR A 72 7.35 10.50 2.43
N TRP A 73 6.85 10.67 3.66
CA TRP A 73 5.64 9.99 4.14
C TRP A 73 4.40 10.39 3.34
N ALA A 74 4.25 11.68 3.03
CA ALA A 74 3.14 12.14 2.19
C ALA A 74 3.20 11.53 0.78
N GLN A 75 4.40 11.37 0.20
CA GLN A 75 4.58 10.70 -1.08
C GLN A 75 4.29 9.19 -1.03
N ALA A 76 4.65 8.52 0.06
CA ALA A 76 4.32 7.11 0.26
C ALA A 76 2.81 6.88 0.31
N ILE A 77 2.11 7.70 1.12
CA ILE A 77 0.65 7.61 1.26
C ILE A 77 -0.01 7.93 -0.09
N PHE A 78 0.44 8.98 -0.78
CA PHE A 78 -0.10 9.35 -2.09
C PHE A 78 0.09 8.24 -3.12
N SER A 79 1.28 7.65 -3.22
CA SER A 79 1.55 6.56 -4.17
C SER A 79 0.78 5.28 -3.85
N TYR A 80 0.61 4.97 -2.57
CA TYR A 80 -0.18 3.82 -2.10
C TYR A 80 -1.68 4.00 -2.37
N LEU A 81 -2.25 5.17 -2.04
CA LEU A 81 -3.66 5.45 -2.31
C LEU A 81 -3.95 5.59 -3.81
N ALA A 82 -3.03 6.20 -4.57
CA ALA A 82 -3.17 6.33 -6.01
C ALA A 82 -3.20 4.95 -6.69
N SER A 83 -2.36 4.00 -6.27
CA SER A 83 -2.38 2.65 -6.85
C SER A 83 -3.67 1.89 -6.51
N ILE A 84 -4.18 2.03 -5.30
CA ILE A 84 -5.48 1.47 -4.90
C ILE A 84 -6.62 2.09 -5.73
N ALA A 85 -6.63 3.42 -5.88
CA ALA A 85 -7.66 4.12 -6.66
C ALA A 85 -7.64 3.74 -8.14
N VAL A 86 -6.45 3.65 -8.75
CA VAL A 86 -6.30 3.18 -10.13
C VAL A 86 -6.80 1.73 -10.25
N PHE A 87 -6.43 0.87 -9.32
CA PHE A 87 -6.88 -0.52 -9.32
C PHE A 87 -8.41 -0.62 -9.18
N ALA A 88 -9.02 0.15 -8.29
CA ALA A 88 -10.47 0.22 -8.12
C ALA A 88 -11.17 0.72 -9.40
N TYR A 89 -10.60 1.72 -10.08
CA TYR A 89 -11.10 2.20 -11.37
C TYR A 89 -11.08 1.09 -12.44
N PHE A 90 -10.01 0.30 -12.52
CA PHE A 90 -9.92 -0.83 -13.45
C PHE A 90 -10.86 -1.99 -13.11
N LEU A 91 -11.38 -2.06 -11.88
CA LEU A 91 -12.34 -3.07 -11.45
C LEU A 91 -13.79 -2.70 -11.77
N THR A 92 -14.05 -1.45 -12.19
CA THR A 92 -15.37 -0.91 -12.54
C THR A 92 -15.61 -1.06 -14.04
#